data_AF-U5MRE9-F1
#
_entry.id   AF-U5MRE9-F1
#
_cell.length_a   1.000
_cell.length_b   1.000
_cell.length_c   1.000
_cell.angle_alpha   90.00
_cell.angle_beta   90.00
_cell.angle_gamma   90.00
#
_symmetry.space_group_name_H-M   'P 1'
#
loop_
_entity.id
_entity.type
_entity.pdbx_description
1 polymer ?
#
loop_
_entity_poly.entity_id
_entity_poly.type
_entity_poly.pdbx_seq_one_letter_code
_entity_poly.pdbx_strand_id
1 'polypeptide(L)'
;MGVDVNGYKDILGIWIGEAEGAKFWLSVFNDLNNRGVKDILIECMDGLRGLSDAIRAVFPKVCIQNCIIHKIRSSIKYVSYKNRKEFMKDLKLVYKADTEEIVLA
;
A
#
# COMPACT_ATOMS: atom_id res chain seq x y z
N MET A 1 -8.17 2.70 -5.18
CA MET A 1 -9.02 3.35 -4.15
C MET A 1 -8.20 4.48 -3.54
N GLY A 2 -8.82 5.62 -3.26
CA GLY A 2 -8.16 6.76 -2.64
C GLY A 2 -9.05 7.38 -1.57
N VAL A 3 -8.45 8.24 -0.76
CA VAL A 3 -9.14 9.06 0.24
C VAL A 3 -8.76 10.51 0.00
N ASP A 4 -9.74 11.40 -0.11
CA ASP A 4 -9.49 12.83 -0.29
C ASP A 4 -9.21 13.54 1.04
N VAL A 5 -8.92 14.84 0.97
CA VAL A 5 -8.64 15.69 2.13
C VAL A 5 -9.86 15.90 3.05
N ASN A 6 -11.07 15.61 2.56
CA ASN A 6 -12.30 15.65 3.34
C ASN A 6 -12.60 14.32 4.03
N GLY A 7 -11.76 13.31 3.82
CA GLY A 7 -11.93 11.95 4.36
C GLY A 7 -12.90 11.09 3.53
N TYR A 8 -13.31 11.54 2.35
CA TYR A 8 -14.18 10.77 1.47
C TYR A 8 -13.37 9.66 0.77
N LYS A 9 -13.87 8.43 0.84
CA LYS A 9 -13.24 7.26 0.22
C LYS A 9 -13.93 6.94 -1.09
N ASP A 10 -13.14 6.77 -2.14
CA ASP A 10 -13.68 6.42 -3.46
C ASP A 10 -12.75 5.52 -4.29
N ILE A 11 -13.31 4.84 -5.28
CA ILE A 11 -12.58 4.07 -6.27
C ILE A 11 -12.12 5.01 -7.39
N LEU A 12 -10.86 5.43 -7.31
CA LEU A 12 -10.26 6.32 -8.32
C LEU A 12 -10.20 5.70 -9.72
N GLY A 13 -10.14 4.37 -9.84
CA GLY A 13 -10.15 3.67 -11.12
C GLY A 13 -9.94 2.17 -10.97
N ILE A 14 -10.18 1.45 -12.07
CA ILE A 14 -9.92 0.03 -12.25
C ILE A 14 -9.17 -0.11 -13.57
N TRP A 15 -7.99 -0.70 -13.53
CA TRP A 15 -7.18 -0.95 -14.71
C TRP A 15 -6.96 -2.45 -14.85
N ILE A 16 -7.18 -2.96 -16.06
CA ILE A 16 -6.92 -4.36 -16.40
C ILE A 16 -5.67 -4.35 -17.28
N GLY A 17 -4.63 -5.05 -16.85
CA GLY A 17 -3.38 -5.20 -17.60
C GLY A 17 -2.99 -6.67 -17.72
N GLU A 18 -2.28 -7.01 -18.79
CA GLU A 18 -1.76 -8.37 -19.00
C GLU A 18 -0.57 -8.68 -18.07
N ALA A 19 0.20 -7.65 -17.68
CA ALA A 19 1.33 -7.78 -16.77
C ALA A 19 1.50 -6.54 -15.86
N GLU A 20 1.74 -6.78 -14.58
CA GLU A 20 1.95 -5.75 -13.54
C GLU A 20 3.38 -5.18 -13.54
N GLY A 21 3.90 -4.81 -14.71
CA GLY A 21 5.24 -4.25 -14.86
C GLY A 21 5.30 -2.74 -14.63
N ALA A 22 6.52 -2.20 -14.49
CA ALA A 22 6.75 -0.76 -14.27
C ALA A 22 6.07 0.15 -15.31
N LYS A 23 6.05 -0.25 -16.60
CA LYS A 23 5.39 0.49 -17.67
C LYS A 23 3.87 0.59 -17.47
N PHE A 24 3.24 -0.50 -17.03
CA PHE A 24 1.81 -0.52 -16.75
C PHE A 24 1.49 0.45 -15.60
N TRP A 25 2.20 0.35 -14.49
CA TRP A 25 1.99 1.25 -13.35
C TRP A 25 2.24 2.71 -13.68
N LEU A 26 3.28 3.01 -14.48
CA LEU A 26 3.53 4.37 -14.94
C LEU A 26 2.36 4.91 -15.77
N SER A 27 1.72 4.08 -16.60
CA SER A 27 0.53 4.49 -17.35
C SER A 27 -0.66 4.80 -16.43
N VAL A 28 -0.85 4.01 -15.37
CA VAL A 28 -1.91 4.23 -14.36
C VAL A 28 -1.72 5.56 -13.64
N PHE A 29 -0.50 5.86 -13.19
CA PHE A 29 -0.24 7.13 -12.49
C PHE A 29 -0.33 8.35 -13.41
N ASN A 30 0.09 8.22 -14.67
CA ASN A 30 -0.11 9.28 -15.66
C ASN A 30 -1.60 9.52 -15.95
N ASP A 31 -2.42 8.47 -16.02
CA ASP A 31 -3.88 8.62 -16.15
C ASP A 31 -4.47 9.41 -14.98
N LEU A 32 -4.09 9.09 -13.74
CA LEU A 32 -4.51 9.85 -12.56
C LEU A 32 -4.09 11.32 -12.62
N ASN A 33 -2.84 11.59 -13.02
CA ASN A 33 -2.34 12.95 -13.19
C ASN A 33 -3.12 13.73 -14.28
N ASN A 34 -3.40 13.08 -15.42
CA ASN A 34 -4.16 13.65 -16.52
C ASN A 34 -5.62 13.93 -16.15
N ARG A 35 -6.20 13.13 -15.25
CA ARG A 35 -7.53 13.35 -14.66
C ARG A 35 -7.55 14.47 -13.61
N GLY A 36 -6.41 15.06 -13.30
CA GLY A 36 -6.31 16.25 -12.46
C GLY A 36 -5.74 16.01 -11.06
N VAL A 37 -5.35 14.78 -10.71
CA VAL A 37 -4.65 14.51 -9.44
C VAL A 37 -3.31 15.24 -9.47
N LYS A 38 -3.10 16.17 -8.54
CA LYS A 38 -1.88 17.01 -8.51
C LYS A 38 -0.79 16.44 -7.61
N ASP A 39 -1.18 15.80 -6.52
CA ASP A 39 -0.24 15.25 -5.57
C ASP A 39 -0.87 14.05 -4.85
N ILE A 40 -0.02 13.15 -4.40
CA ILE A 40 -0.38 11.99 -3.58
C ILE A 40 0.54 12.02 -2.36
N LEU A 41 -0.04 12.22 -1.18
CA LEU A 41 0.73 12.32 0.06
C LEU A 41 1.29 10.97 0.49
N ILE A 42 0.44 9.93 0.45
CA ILE A 42 0.77 8.58 0.88
C ILE A 42 0.20 7.58 -0.12
N GLU A 43 1.06 6.71 -0.63
CA GLU A 43 0.65 5.53 -1.40
C GLU A 43 0.90 4.27 -0.58
N CYS A 44 -0.15 3.47 -0.39
CA CYS A 44 -0.10 2.21 0.36
C CYS A 44 -0.17 1.01 -0.57
N MET A 45 0.97 0.39 -0.87
CA MET A 45 1.11 -0.64 -1.90
C MET A 45 1.66 -1.97 -1.36
N ASP A 46 1.53 -3.08 -2.09
CA ASP A 46 2.03 -4.40 -1.66
C ASP A 46 3.51 -4.66 -2.01
N GLY A 47 4.26 -3.62 -2.40
CA GLY A 47 5.68 -3.76 -2.75
C GLY A 47 5.94 -4.47 -4.08
N LEU A 48 4.99 -4.39 -5.03
CA LEU A 48 5.16 -4.92 -6.38
C LEU A 48 6.37 -4.28 -7.09
N ARG A 49 7.09 -5.09 -7.87
CA ARG A 49 8.32 -4.66 -8.53
C ARG A 49 8.06 -3.52 -9.53
N GLY A 50 8.79 -2.42 -9.40
CA GLY A 50 8.69 -1.27 -10.30
C GLY A 50 7.51 -0.34 -10.05
N LEU A 51 6.61 -0.67 -9.12
CA LEU A 51 5.49 0.19 -8.73
C LEU A 51 5.98 1.45 -7.98
N SER A 52 7.00 1.30 -7.13
CA SER A 52 7.60 2.41 -6.37
C SER A 52 8.29 3.44 -7.27
N ASP A 53 8.98 2.94 -8.30
CA ASP A 53 9.71 3.80 -9.23
C ASP A 53 8.74 4.51 -10.17
N ALA A 54 7.69 3.80 -10.60
CA ALA A 54 6.63 4.36 -11.44
C ALA A 54 5.88 5.50 -10.76
N ILE A 55 5.49 5.35 -9.48
CA ILE A 55 4.78 6.42 -8.79
C ILE A 55 5.67 7.64 -8.56
N ARG A 56 6.94 7.44 -8.17
CA ARG A 56 7.89 8.55 -7.95
C ARG A 56 8.23 9.31 -9.22
N ALA A 57 8.13 8.67 -10.38
CA ALA A 57 8.31 9.34 -11.67
C ALA A 57 7.19 10.36 -11.97
N VAL A 58 5.97 10.15 -11.45
CA VAL A 58 4.81 11.04 -11.68
C VAL A 58 4.56 11.95 -10.49
N PHE A 59 4.64 11.41 -9.27
CA PHE A 59 4.41 12.08 -7.99
C PHE A 59 5.67 11.97 -7.12
N PRO A 60 6.69 12.81 -7.33
CA PRO A 60 8.01 12.64 -6.72
C PRO A 60 8.04 12.85 -5.19
N LYS A 61 7.03 13.51 -4.62
CA LYS A 61 6.92 13.81 -3.19
C LYS A 61 6.16 12.74 -2.40
N VAL A 62 5.66 11.69 -3.06
CA VAL A 62 4.85 10.67 -2.43
C VAL A 62 5.62 9.91 -1.35
N CYS A 63 5.01 9.76 -0.18
CA CYS A 63 5.46 8.82 0.83
C CYS A 63 4.96 7.42 0.46
N ILE A 64 5.88 6.49 0.25
CA ILE A 64 5.54 5.10 -0.08
C ILE A 64 5.52 4.28 1.21
N GLN A 65 4.37 3.68 1.49
CA GLN A 65 4.17 2.77 2.60
C GLN A 65 3.80 1.38 2.08
N ASN A 66 4.40 0.34 2.67
CA ASN A 66 3.93 -1.01 2.43
C ASN A 66 2.62 -1.24 3.18
N CYS A 67 1.60 -1.71 2.45
CA CYS A 67 0.26 -1.90 2.98
C CYS A 67 0.26 -2.96 4.09
N ILE A 68 0.00 -2.53 5.30
CA ILE A 68 -0.02 -3.41 6.47
C ILE A 68 -1.06 -4.53 6.35
N ILE A 69 -2.20 -4.29 5.71
CA ILE A 69 -3.23 -5.30 5.51
C ILE A 69 -2.71 -6.45 4.63
N HIS A 70 -1.94 -6.13 3.58
CA HIS A 70 -1.30 -7.16 2.76
C HIS A 70 -0.23 -7.92 3.56
N LYS A 71 0.58 -7.23 4.37
CA LYS A 71 1.56 -7.88 5.26
C LYS A 71 0.90 -8.81 6.28
N ILE A 72 -0.17 -8.37 6.96
CA ILE A 72 -0.95 -9.20 7.88
C ILE A 72 -1.49 -10.45 7.17
N ARG A 73 -2.13 -10.28 6.01
CA ARG A 73 -2.67 -11.41 5.23
C ARG A 73 -1.59 -12.38 4.79
N SER A 74 -0.44 -11.87 4.34
CA SER A 74 0.72 -12.67 3.96
C SER A 74 1.25 -13.48 5.13
N SER A 75 1.42 -12.86 6.31
CA SER A 75 1.90 -13.54 7.51
C SER A 75 0.97 -14.66 7.98
N ILE A 76 -0.35 -14.43 8.01
CA ILE A 76 -1.34 -15.43 8.47
C ILE A 76 -1.40 -16.65 7.55
N LYS A 77 -1.01 -16.52 6.28
CA LYS A 77 -1.04 -17.63 5.29
C LYS A 77 -0.23 -18.85 5.78
N TYR A 78 0.82 -18.62 6.54
CA TYR A 78 1.72 -19.65 7.07
C TYR A 78 1.33 -20.16 8.47
N VAL A 79 0.29 -19.58 9.07
CA VAL A 79 -0.14 -19.91 10.44
C VAL A 79 -1.33 -20.86 10.39
N SER A 80 -1.22 -21.97 11.13
CA SER A 80 -2.30 -22.94 11.30
C SER A 80 -3.56 -22.28 11.86
N TYR A 81 -4.74 -22.72 11.41
CA TYR A 81 -6.01 -22.09 11.81
C TYR A 81 -6.18 -21.97 13.33
N LYS A 82 -5.77 -23.01 14.08
CA LYS A 82 -5.84 -23.07 15.54
C LYS A 82 -5.05 -21.95 16.23
N ASN A 83 -3.93 -21.53 15.62
CA ASN A 83 -3.01 -20.55 16.22
C ASN A 83 -3.24 -19.12 15.72
N ARG A 84 -4.10 -18.91 14.71
CA ARG A 84 -4.29 -17.58 14.09
C ARG A 84 -4.76 -16.52 15.09
N LYS A 85 -5.64 -16.88 16.03
CA LYS A 85 -6.19 -15.93 16.99
C LYS A 85 -5.11 -15.38 17.93
N GLU A 86 -4.27 -16.27 18.45
CA GLU A 86 -3.16 -15.93 19.32
C GLU A 86 -2.11 -15.13 18.54
N PHE A 87 -1.67 -15.64 17.39
CA PHE A 87 -0.73 -14.95 16.51
C PHE A 87 -1.18 -13.53 16.14
N MET A 88 -2.47 -13.33 15.86
CA MET A 88 -3.01 -12.00 15.55
C MET A 88 -3.03 -11.04 16.74
N LYS A 89 -3.14 -11.57 17.96
CA LYS A 89 -3.03 -10.76 19.17
C LYS A 89 -1.61 -10.20 19.29
N ASP A 90 -0.61 -11.04 19.04
CA ASP A 90 0.80 -10.66 19.15
C ASP A 90 1.23 -9.77 17.99
N LEU A 91 0.84 -10.11 16.75
CA LEU A 91 1.11 -9.29 15.57
C LEU A 91 0.51 -7.87 15.70
N LYS A 92 -0.59 -7.73 16.44
CA LYS A 92 -1.21 -6.43 16.70
C LYS A 92 -0.35 -5.52 17.56
N LEU A 93 0.53 -6.07 18.41
CA LEU A 93 1.46 -5.28 19.20
C LEU A 93 2.51 -4.62 18.31
N VAL A 94 2.95 -5.31 17.26
CA VAL A 94 3.97 -4.82 16.30
C VAL A 94 3.55 -3.49 15.66
N TYR A 95 2.34 -3.41 15.11
CA TYR A 95 1.91 -2.20 14.40
C TYR A 95 1.15 -1.18 15.25
N LYS A 96 0.97 -1.47 16.54
CA LYS A 96 0.37 -0.54 17.51
C LYS A 96 1.39 0.06 18.47
N ALA A 97 2.65 -0.34 18.39
CA ALA A 97 3.69 0.27 19.19
C ALA A 97 3.82 1.77 18.88
N ASP A 98 4.20 2.53 19.89
CA ASP A 98 4.29 3.99 19.81
C ASP A 98 5.48 4.46 18.96
N THR A 99 6.56 3.69 18.95
CA THR A 99 7.76 3.99 18.15
C THR A 99 8.31 2.74 17.47
N GLU A 100 9.15 2.96 16.45
CA GLU A 100 9.82 1.89 15.72
C GLU A 100 10.80 1.11 16.61
N GLU A 101 11.51 1.80 17.51
CA GLU A 101 12.51 1.18 18.40
C GLU A 101 11.89 0.15 19.34
N ILE A 102 10.66 0.40 19.82
CA ILE A 102 9.94 -0.54 20.70
C ILE A 102 9.62 -1.86 19.98
N VAL A 103 9.41 -1.81 18.67
CA VAL A 103 9.05 -2.98 17.87
C VAL A 103 10.27 -3.81 17.47
N LEU A 104 11.41 -3.15 17.26
CA LEU A 104 12.64 -3.78 16.78
C LEU A 104 13.53 -4.34 17.91
N ALA A 105 13.29 -3.95 19.16
CA ALA A 105 13.98 -4.45 20.36
C ALA A 105 13.50 -5.85 20.76
#